data_AF-A0A9D6L1Z0-F1
#
_entry.id   AF-A0A9D6L1Z0-F1
#
_cell.length_a   1.000
_cell.length_b   1.000
_cell.length_c   1.000
_cell.angle_alpha   90.00
_cell.angle_beta   90.00
_cell.angle_gamma   90.00
#
_symmetry.space_group_name_H-M   'P 1'
#
loop_
_entity.id
_entity.type
_entity.pdbx_description
1 polymer ?
#
loop_
_entity_poly.entity_id
_entity_poly.type
_entity_poly.pdbx_seq_one_letter_code
_entity_poly.pdbx_strand_id
1 'polypeptide(L)' 'VYEFEGLKIFVDQMSEMYLNDVEVDYVETIEGAGFKFNNPNVKNTCGCGSSFSV' A
#
# COMPACT_ATOMS: atom_id res chain seq x y z
N VAL A 1 15.59 -2.56 0.80
CA VAL A 1 15.03 -1.88 2.00
C VAL A 1 14.92 -0.42 1.64
N TYR A 2 13.73 0.13 1.70
CA TYR A 2 13.47 1.54 1.45
C TYR A 2 13.38 2.27 2.79
N GLU A 3 13.81 3.53 2.84
CA GLU A 3 13.75 4.34 4.05
C GLU A 3 13.00 5.64 3.74
N PHE A 4 11.86 5.83 4.40
CA PHE A 4 11.01 7.01 4.24
C PHE A 4 10.79 7.62 5.61
N GLU A 5 11.25 8.85 5.81
CA GLU A 5 11.06 9.58 7.07
C GLU A 5 11.53 8.80 8.32
N GLY A 6 12.55 7.94 8.18
CA GLY A 6 13.07 7.07 9.25
C GLY A 6 12.32 5.75 9.45
N LEU A 7 11.29 5.48 8.64
CA LEU A 7 10.61 4.18 8.57
C LEU A 7 11.32 3.28 7.56
N LYS A 8 11.68 2.07 8.00
CA LYS A 8 12.25 1.03 7.14
C LYS A 8 11.15 0.20 6.53
N ILE A 9 11.05 0.23 5.20
CA ILE A 9 10.10 -0.54 4.41
C ILE A 9 10.83 -1.72 3.77
N PHE A 10 10.29 -2.91 3.99
CA PHE A 10 10.78 -4.15 3.42
C PHE A 10 9.80 -4.62 2.36
N VAL A 11 10.31 -4.84 1.15
CA VAL A 11 9.54 -5.29 0.00
C VAL A 11 10.20 -6.58 -0.51
N ASP A 12 9.40 -7.61 -0.75
CA ASP A 12 9.88 -8.83 -1.40
C ASP A 12 10.14 -8.57 -2.89
N GLN A 13 11.16 -9.20 -3.45
CA GLN A 13 11.59 -8.98 -4.83
C GLN A 13 10.51 -9.36 -5.86
N MET A 14 9.66 -10.34 -5.55
CA MET A 14 8.52 -10.69 -6.39
C MET A 14 7.41 -9.62 -6.35
N SER A 15 7.25 -8.95 -5.20
CA SER A 15 6.26 -7.88 -5.03
C SER A 15 6.73 -6.55 -5.60
N GLU A 16 8.04 -6.34 -5.75
CA GLU A 16 8.64 -5.10 -6.25
C GLU A 16 8.12 -4.70 -7.64
N MET A 17 7.89 -5.67 -8.54
CA MET A 17 7.30 -5.39 -9.86
C MET A 17 5.86 -4.88 -9.81
N TYR A 18 5.10 -5.27 -8.78
CA TYR A 18 3.70 -4.85 -8.60
C TYR A 18 3.60 -3.56 -7.79
N LEU A 19 4.64 -3.24 -7.02
CA LEU A 19 4.71 -2.07 -6.14
C LEU A 19 5.42 -0.88 -6.80
N ASN A 20 5.88 -1.02 -8.04
CA ASN A 20 6.39 0.10 -8.83
C ASN A 20 5.30 1.19 -8.94
N ASP A 21 5.67 2.42 -8.56
CA ASP A 21 4.82 3.60 -8.48
C ASP A 21 3.66 3.53 -7.45
N VAL A 22 3.72 2.61 -6.49
CA VAL A 22 2.74 2.56 -5.40
C VAL A 22 3.01 3.61 -4.35
N GLU A 23 1.98 4.40 -4.06
CA GLU A 23 1.94 5.35 -2.96
C GLU A 23 1.18 4.72 -1.79
N VAL A 24 1.77 4.77 -0.60
CA VAL A 24 1.14 4.27 0.63
C VAL A 24 0.96 5.45 1.55
N ASP A 25 -0.30 5.72 1.89
CA ASP A 25 -0.68 6.82 2.78
C ASP A 25 -1.37 6.26 4.03
N TYR A 26 -1.26 6.97 5.15
CA TYR A 26 -1.96 6.60 6.38
C TYR A 26 -3.04 7.63 6.65
N VAL A 27 -4.29 7.18 6.61
CA VAL A 27 -5.44 8.05 6.72
C VAL A 27 -6.12 7.80 8.06
N GLU A 28 -6.12 8.81 8.91
CA GLU A 28 -6.90 8.84 10.15
C GLU A 28 -8.16 9.69 9.95
N THR A 29 -9.31 9.02 10.01
CA THR A 29 -10.62 9.68 10.02
C THR A 29 -11.36 9.37 11.31
N ILE A 30 -12.42 10.13 11.58
CA ILE A 30 -13.30 9.91 12.73
C ILE A 30 -13.95 8.52 12.66
N GLU A 31 -14.13 7.96 11.47
CA GLU A 31 -14.72 6.64 11.23
C GLU A 31 -13.71 5.49 11.30
N GLY A 32 -12.41 5.79 11.33
CA GLY A 32 -11.35 4.80 11.42
C GLY A 32 -10.00 5.28 10.92
N ALA A 33 -8.96 4.58 11.36
CA ALA A 33 -7.58 4.79 10.95
C ALA A 33 -7.09 3.57 10.13
N GLY A 34 -6.42 3.82 9.02
CA GLY A 34 -5.94 2.74 8.16
C GLY A 34 -4.93 3.15 7.10
N PHE A 35 -4.22 2.16 6.58
CA PHE A 35 -3.31 2.35 5.45
C PHE A 35 -4.08 2.31 4.13
N LYS A 36 -3.86 3.32 3.31
CA LYS A 36 -4.41 3.46 1.96
C LYS A 36 -3.29 3.21 0.96
N PHE A 37 -3.45 2.18 0.15
CA PHE A 37 -2.53 1.85 -0.92
C PHE A 37 -3.11 2.40 -2.23
N ASN A 38 -2.39 3.31 -2.86
CA ASN A 38 -2.72 3.86 -4.17
C ASN A 38 -1.72 3.31 -5.20
N ASN A 39 -2.17 2.34 -6.01
CA ASN A 39 -1.34 1.75 -7.05
C ASN A 39 -1.87 2.16 -8.43
N PRO A 40 -1.15 3.02 -9.19
CA PRO A 40 -1.58 3.47 -10.51
C PRO A 40 -1.67 2.31 -11.53
N ASN A 41 -1.01 1.18 -11.27
CA ASN A 41 -1.07 -0.03 -12.08
C ASN A 41 -2.28 -0.92 -11.74
N VAL A 42 -3.04 -0.62 -10.67
CA VAL A 42 -4.19 -1.41 -10.21
C VAL A 42 -5.50 -0.77 -10.65
N LYS A 43 -6.18 -1.39 -11.63
CA LYS A 43 -7.50 -0.96 -12.10
C LYS A 43 -8.66 -1.28 -11.15
N ASN A 44 -8.45 -2.10 -10.13
CA ASN A 44 -9.49 -2.52 -9.18
C ASN A 44 -9.00 -2.30 -7.75
N THR A 45 -9.34 -1.15 -7.16
CA THR A 45 -9.25 -0.95 -5.71
C THR A 45 -10.52 -1.54 -5.11
N CYS A 46 -10.43 -2.72 -4.48
CA CYS A 46 -11.57 -3.30 -3.79
C CYS A 46 -11.89 -2.43 -2.56
N GLY A 47 -12.98 -1.67 -2.62
CA GLY A 47 -13.40 -0.69 -1.61
C GLY A 47 -13.85 -1.26 -0.26
N CYS A 48 -13.43 -2.49 0.11
CA CYS A 48 -13.79 -3.13 1.39
C CYS A 48 -12.60 -3.45 2.31
N GLY A 49 -11.37 -3.00 1.97
CA GLY A 49 -10.21 -3.07 2.87
C GLY A 49 -9.78 -4.48 3.29
N SER A 50 -10.33 -5.52 2.65
CA SER A 50 -10.10 -6.91 3.02
C SER A 50 -9.57 -7.68 1.82
N SER A 51 -8.29 -8.04 1.95
CA SER A 51 -7.68 -9.21 1.32
C SER A 51 -7.30 -9.09 -0.16
N PHE A 52 -6.00 -8.90 -0.40
CA PHE A 52 -5.33 -9.68 -1.45
C PHE A 52 -5.47 -11.15 -1.06
N SER A 53 -6.29 -11.91 -1.79
CA SER A 53 -6.30 -13.36 -1.70
C SER A 53 -5.93 -13.92 -3.07
N VAL A 54 -4.71 -14.46 -3.12
CA VAL A 54 -4.04 -15.33 -4.11
C VAL A 54 -3.93 -14.86 -5.56
#